data_AF-A0A7D8YJQ5-F1
#
_entry.id   AF-A0A7D8YJQ5-F1
#
_cell.length_a   1.000
_cell.length_b   1.000
_cell.length_c   1.000
_cell.angle_alpha   90.00
_cell.angle_beta   90.00
_cell.angle_gamma   90.00
#
_symmetry.space_group_name_H-M   'P 1'
#
loop_
_entity.id
_entity.type
_entity.pdbx_description
1 polymer ?
#
loop_
_entity_poly.entity_id
_entity_poly.type
_entity_poly.pdbx_seq_one_letter_code
_entity_poly.pdbx_strand_id
1 'polypeptide(L)'
;MLKQIIKELEIPSIETIVYTNSFSLYKCLIKLRTTKEKRLIIDIIGLREIRWINSKDNPIDAIIKINPNWMLEILINTNSLTIRIKR
;
A
#
# COMPACT_ATOMS: atom_id res chain seq x y z
N MET A 1 15.29 -17.16 -9.02
CA MET A 1 14.53 -18.08 -8.16
C MET A 1 13.09 -17.62 -7.92
N LEU A 2 12.77 -16.68 -7.02
CA LEU A 2 11.38 -16.23 -6.75
C LEU A 2 10.63 -15.73 -8.00
N LYS A 3 11.25 -14.87 -8.81
CA LYS A 3 10.68 -14.39 -10.08
C LYS A 3 10.40 -15.52 -11.09
N GLN A 4 11.21 -16.58 -11.07
CA GLN A 4 10.96 -17.76 -11.89
C GLN A 4 9.77 -18.55 -11.36
N ILE A 5 9.66 -18.72 -10.04
CA ILE A 5 8.52 -19.41 -9.41
C ILE A 5 7.20 -18.67 -9.66
N ILE A 6 7.18 -17.34 -9.50
CA ILE A 6 5.99 -16.51 -9.79
C ILE A 6 5.58 -16.65 -11.27
N LYS A 7 6.57 -16.70 -12.17
CA LYS A 7 6.35 -16.89 -13.61
C LYS A 7 5.83 -18.30 -13.95
N GLU A 8 6.39 -19.34 -13.35
CA GLU A 8 5.98 -20.75 -13.52
C GLU A 8 4.58 -21.00 -12.97
N LEU A 9 4.22 -20.35 -11.85
CA LEU A 9 2.91 -20.45 -11.22
C LEU A 9 1.87 -19.51 -11.85
N GLU A 10 2.22 -18.79 -12.91
CA GLU A 10 1.38 -17.78 -13.58
C GLU A 10 0.74 -16.77 -12.61
N ILE A 11 1.38 -16.53 -11.47
CA ILE A 11 0.89 -15.56 -10.49
C ILE A 11 1.13 -14.18 -11.11
N PRO A 12 0.07 -13.38 -11.33
CA PRO A 12 0.25 -12.05 -11.89
C PRO A 12 1.14 -11.26 -10.93
N SER A 13 2.32 -10.87 -11.39
CA SER A 13 3.22 -10.00 -10.64
C SER A 13 2.65 -8.59 -10.67
N ILE A 14 1.64 -8.35 -9.85
CA ILE A 14 1.06 -7.02 -9.68
C ILE A 14 2.00 -6.25 -8.78
N GLU A 15 2.82 -5.39 -9.39
CA GLU A 15 3.61 -4.44 -8.64
C GLU A 15 2.68 -3.52 -7.86
N THR A 16 2.52 -3.80 -6.57
CA THR A 16 1.55 -3.13 -5.73
C THR A 16 2.23 -2.02 -4.95
N ILE A 17 1.69 -0.80 -5.07
CA ILE A 17 2.03 0.33 -4.21
C ILE A 17 0.98 0.40 -3.09
N VAL A 18 1.43 0.23 -1.84
CA VAL A 18 0.53 0.29 -0.68
C VAL A 18 0.65 1.64 -0.01
N TYR A 19 -0.50 2.29 0.21
CA TYR A 19 -0.60 3.49 1.03
C TYR A 19 -1.14 3.10 2.40
N THR A 20 -0.48 3.56 3.47
CA THR A 20 -0.90 3.29 4.84
C THR A 20 -0.82 4.55 5.67
N ASN A 21 -1.79 4.79 6.55
CA ASN A 21 -1.74 5.81 7.58
C ASN A 21 -1.26 5.26 8.93
N SER A 22 -1.08 3.94 9.06
CA SER A 22 -0.56 3.29 10.26
C SER A 22 0.97 3.30 10.25
N PHE A 23 1.57 4.11 11.12
CA PHE A 23 3.04 4.22 11.22
C PHE A 23 3.71 2.94 11.73
N SER A 24 3.04 2.17 12.59
CA SER A 24 3.55 0.88 13.07
C SER A 24 3.58 -0.15 11.94
N LEU A 25 2.53 -0.22 11.11
CA LEU A 25 2.50 -1.05 9.90
C LEU A 25 3.54 -0.59 8.88
N TYR A 26 3.60 0.73 8.65
CA TYR A 26 4.77 1.53 8.27
C TYR A 26 6.12 0.81 8.41
N LYS A 27 6.61 0.96 9.63
CA LYS A 27 7.91 0.45 10.07
C LYS A 27 8.02 -1.07 9.96
N CYS A 28 6.94 -1.80 10.25
CA CYS A 28 6.93 -3.25 10.17
C CYS A 28 7.23 -3.72 8.74
N LEU A 29 6.49 -3.21 7.74
CA LEU A 29 6.65 -3.60 6.34
C LEU A 29 8.01 -3.17 5.77
N ILE A 30 8.51 -1.98 6.14
CA ILE A 30 9.87 -1.55 5.77
C ILE A 30 10.93 -2.50 6.34
N LYS A 31 10.79 -2.90 7.61
CA LYS A 31 11.72 -3.85 8.25
C LYS A 31 11.63 -5.25 7.63
N LEU A 32 10.44 -5.71 7.27
CA LEU A 32 10.25 -6.99 6.59
C LEU A 32 10.88 -7.00 5.19
N ARG A 33 10.93 -5.83 4.52
CA ARG A 33 11.60 -5.68 3.22
C ARG A 33 13.12 -5.73 3.31
N THR A 34 13.69 -5.40 4.46
CA THR A 34 15.15 -5.38 4.69
C THR A 34 15.69 -6.71 5.22
N THR A 35 14.85 -7.58 5.80
CA THR A 35 15.28 -8.91 6.28
C THR A 35 15.14 -9.97 5.18
N LYS A 36 16.24 -10.68 4.86
CA LYS A 36 16.28 -11.68 3.78
C LYS A 36 15.25 -12.81 3.94
N GLU A 37 15.04 -13.28 5.17
CA GLU A 37 14.18 -14.42 5.48
C GLU A 37 12.69 -14.11 5.29
N LYS A 38 12.27 -12.87 5.55
CA LYS A 38 10.85 -12.47 5.50
C LYS A 38 10.50 -11.71 4.23
N ARG A 39 11.49 -11.38 3.38
CA ARG A 39 11.29 -10.75 2.08
C ARG A 39 10.46 -11.61 1.12
N LEU A 40 10.47 -12.93 1.28
CA LEU A 40 9.71 -13.89 0.47
C LEU A 40 8.23 -13.49 0.34
N ILE A 41 7.57 -13.12 1.43
CA ILE A 41 6.14 -12.75 1.41
C ILE A 41 5.93 -11.44 0.64
N ILE A 42 6.82 -10.46 0.82
CA ILE A 42 6.78 -9.18 0.12
C ILE A 42 7.04 -9.36 -1.39
N ASP A 43 7.99 -10.23 -1.74
CA ASP A 43 8.35 -10.53 -3.11
C ASP A 43 7.25 -11.34 -3.83
N ILE A 44 6.54 -12.24 -3.12
CA ILE A 44 5.40 -13.01 -3.64
C ILE A 44 4.18 -12.12 -3.88
N ILE A 45 3.86 -11.22 -2.94
CA ILE A 45 2.72 -10.29 -3.06
C ILE A 45 3.04 -9.16 -4.07
N GLY A 46 4.28 -9.04 -4.54
CA GLY A 46 4.68 -8.01 -5.50
C GLY A 46 4.68 -6.60 -4.88
N LEU A 47 4.90 -6.49 -3.58
CA LEU A 47 4.82 -5.22 -2.84
C LEU A 47 6.07 -4.37 -3.16
N ARG A 48 5.94 -3.46 -4.13
CA ARG A 48 7.05 -2.66 -4.67
C ARG A 48 7.40 -1.48 -3.79
N GLU A 49 6.39 -0.81 -3.27
CA GLU A 49 6.55 0.43 -2.51
C GLU A 49 5.49 0.53 -1.41
N ILE A 50 5.90 1.02 -0.24
CA ILE A 50 4.99 1.34 0.85
C ILE A 50 5.13 2.83 1.13
N ARG A 51 4.02 3.56 1.03
CA ARG A 51 3.94 5.00 1.25
C ARG A 51 3.16 5.29 2.52
N TRP A 52 3.77 6.04 3.42
CA TRP A 52 3.08 6.54 4.60
C TRP A 52 2.31 7.81 4.25
N ILE A 53 1.06 7.92 4.70
CA ILE A 53 0.18 9.06 4.44
C ILE A 53 -0.50 9.55 5.71
N ASN A 54 -1.02 10.77 5.67
CA ASN A 54 -1.83 11.29 6.76
C ASN A 54 -3.20 10.61 6.78
N SER A 55 -3.73 10.27 7.96
CA SER A 55 -5.09 9.73 8.10
C SER A 55 -6.16 10.68 7.53
N LYS A 56 -5.95 12.00 7.60
CA LYS A 56 -6.87 12.99 7.01
C LYS A 56 -6.87 12.98 5.48
N ASP A 57 -5.81 12.45 4.87
CA ASP A 57 -5.63 12.37 3.41
C ASP A 57 -5.90 10.94 2.89
N ASN A 58 -6.41 10.06 3.76
CA ASN A 58 -6.76 8.67 3.42
C ASN A 58 -8.27 8.54 3.15
N PRO A 59 -8.72 8.30 1.92
CA PRO A 59 -10.14 8.12 1.61
C PRO A 59 -10.72 6.84 2.25
N ILE A 60 -9.88 5.82 2.49
CA ILE A 60 -10.31 4.58 3.14
C ILE A 60 -10.73 4.83 4.60
N ASP A 61 -10.07 5.77 5.28
CA ASP A 61 -10.45 6.14 6.66
C ASP A 61 -11.87 6.70 6.71
N ALA A 62 -12.26 7.51 5.73
CA ALA A 62 -13.60 8.06 5.63
C ALA A 62 -14.66 6.97 5.40
N ILE A 63 -14.34 5.98 4.56
CA ILE A 63 -15.22 4.83 4.29
C ILE A 63 -15.38 3.98 5.56
N ILE A 64 -14.28 3.56 6.18
CA ILE A 64 -14.30 2.66 7.35
C ILE A 64 -14.95 3.33 8.56
N LYS A 65 -14.66 4.61 8.79
CA LYS A 65 -15.20 5.36 9.95
C LYS A 65 -16.58 5.92 9.70
N ILE A 66 -17.14 5.75 8.50
CA ILE A 66 -18.42 6.32 8.06
C ILE A 66 -18.47 7.83 8.37
N ASN A 67 -17.33 8.50 8.15
CA ASN A 67 -17.18 9.92 8.40
C ASN A 67 -16.56 10.54 7.15
N PRO A 68 -17.37 11.12 6.25
CA PRO A 68 -16.90 11.62 4.97
C PRO A 68 -15.82 12.67 5.18
N ASN A 69 -14.73 12.54 4.42
CA ASN A 69 -13.70 13.55 4.35
C ASN A 69 -13.68 14.18 2.95
N TRP A 70 -13.11 15.37 2.87
CA TRP A 70 -12.94 16.12 1.63
C TRP A 70 -12.25 15.27 0.53
N MET A 71 -11.42 14.30 0.92
CA MET A 71 -10.70 13.43 -0.01
C MET A 71 -11.60 12.38 -0.66
N LEU A 72 -12.55 11.80 0.09
CA LEU A 72 -13.57 10.90 -0.44
C LEU A 72 -14.53 11.65 -1.38
N GLU A 73 -14.88 12.88 -1.03
CA GLU A 73 -15.71 13.74 -1.88
C GLU A 73 -15.02 14.03 -3.22
N ILE A 74 -13.74 14.40 -3.20
CA ILE A 74 -12.96 14.58 -4.44
C ILE A 74 -12.92 13.28 -5.24
N LEU A 75 -12.62 12.13 -4.61
CA LEU A 75 -12.61 10.84 -5.32
C LEU A 75 -13.93 10.56 -6.04
N ILE A 76 -15.06 10.77 -5.38
CA ILE A 76 -16.38 10.51 -5.96
C ILE A 76 -16.65 11.48 -7.13
N ASN A 77 -16.30 12.75 -6.96
CA ASN A 77 -16.62 13.79 -7.96
C ASN A 77 -15.67 13.80 -9.16
N THR A 78 -14.40 13.43 -8.97
CA THR A 78 -13.36 13.57 -10.01
C THR A 78 -12.75 12.24 -10.45
N ASN A 79 -13.10 11.13 -9.79
CA ASN A 79 -12.46 9.83 -9.95
C ASN A 79 -10.92 9.90 -9.86
N SER A 80 -10.41 10.86 -9.08
CA SER A 80 -8.97 11.11 -8.94
C SER A 80 -8.64 11.51 -7.51
N LEU A 81 -7.39 11.26 -7.11
CA LEU A 81 -6.90 11.49 -5.75
C LEU A 81 -5.50 12.09 -5.79
N THR A 82 -5.30 13.19 -5.07
CA THR A 82 -3.96 13.77 -4.83
C THR A 82 -3.55 13.54 -3.38
N ILE A 83 -2.72 12.53 -3.13
CA ILE A 83 -2.36 12.12 -1.77
C ILE A 83 -0.99 12.69 -1.38
N ARG A 84 -0.92 13.36 -0.22
CA ARG A 84 0.35 13.84 0.35
C ARG A 84 1.07 12.69 1.07
N ILE A 85 2.26 12.36 0.58
CA ILE A 85 3.12 11.33 1.16
C ILE A 85 3.92 11.95 2.32
N LYS A 86 3.92 11.29 3.47
CA LYS A 86 4.83 11.60 4.58
C LYS A 86 6.11 10.79 4.40
N ARG A 87 7.25 11.48 4.28
CA ARG A 87 8.58 10.86 4.26
C ARG A 87 9.04 10.51 5.67
#